data_AF-A0A109LAK6-F1
#
_entry.id   AF-A0A109LAK6-F1
#
_cell.length_a   1.000
_cell.length_b   1.000
_cell.length_c   1.000
_cell.angle_alpha   90.00
_cell.angle_beta   90.00
_cell.angle_gamma   90.00
#
_symmetry.space_group_name_H-M   'P 1'
#
loop_
_entity.id
_entity.type
_entity.pdbx_description
1 polymer ?
#
loop_
_entity_poly.entity_id
_entity_poly.type
_entity_poly.pdbx_seq_one_letter_code
_entity_poly.pdbx_strand_id
1 'polypeptide(L)'
;MRHSTVACHCCGKIMVPRTTYSRSLLGYSPTSSHCPFCLSDNWHGGNPSFHERVFWLIGFGLGVLACVMVGALLFKLQWLAGIEGIYPWLTLLTNAVAIWAGYRFYAWFIDEDS
;
A
#
# COMPACT_ATOMS: atom_id res chain seq x y z
N MET A 1 -17.61 -14.42 26.03
CA MET A 1 -17.56 -13.26 25.12
C MET A 1 -18.99 -12.86 24.79
N ARG A 2 -19.44 -11.64 25.12
CA ARG A 2 -20.80 -11.18 24.78
C ARG A 2 -20.94 -11.21 23.26
N HIS A 3 -21.89 -11.98 22.74
CA HIS A 3 -22.25 -11.94 21.32
C HIS A 3 -22.93 -10.59 21.03
N SER A 4 -22.14 -9.54 20.84
CA SER A 4 -22.63 -8.26 20.34
C SER A 4 -22.90 -8.42 18.85
N THR A 5 -24.12 -8.78 18.50
CA THR A 5 -24.62 -8.69 17.14
C THR A 5 -24.56 -7.21 16.71
N VAL A 6 -23.95 -6.95 15.56
CA VAL A 6 -23.73 -5.60 15.03
C VAL A 6 -24.32 -5.52 13.62
N ALA A 7 -24.88 -4.36 13.26
CA ALA A 7 -25.39 -4.12 11.92
C ALA A 7 -24.23 -3.72 10.99
N CYS A 8 -24.16 -4.35 9.82
CA CYS A 8 -23.20 -3.95 8.79
C CYS A 8 -23.63 -2.65 8.11
N HIS A 9 -22.75 -1.66 8.04
CA HIS A 9 -23.03 -0.39 7.36
C HIS A 9 -23.14 -0.52 5.84
N CYS A 10 -22.53 -1.55 5.23
CA CYS A 10 -22.57 -1.77 3.78
C CYS A 10 -23.85 -2.47 3.32
N CYS A 11 -24.30 -3.52 4.02
CA CYS A 11 -25.45 -4.34 3.59
C CYS A 11 -26.68 -4.25 4.52
N GLY A 12 -26.59 -3.52 5.64
CA GLY A 12 -27.68 -3.34 6.60
C GLY A 12 -28.07 -4.59 7.40
N LYS A 13 -27.44 -5.75 7.13
CA LYS A 13 -27.74 -7.00 7.81
C LYS A 13 -27.09 -7.05 9.19
N ILE A 14 -27.83 -7.58 10.16
CA ILE A 14 -27.33 -7.89 11.49
C ILE A 14 -26.42 -9.12 11.38
N MET A 15 -25.24 -9.04 11.96
CA MET A 15 -24.23 -10.08 11.84
C MET A 15 -23.37 -10.19 13.11
N VAL A 16 -22.63 -11.30 13.20
CA VAL A 16 -21.52 -11.48 14.13
C VAL A 16 -20.25 -11.42 13.29
N PRO A 17 -19.33 -10.48 13.57
CA PRO A 17 -18.13 -10.35 12.76
C PRO A 17 -17.26 -11.58 12.89
N ARG A 18 -16.79 -12.08 11.75
CA ARG A 18 -15.86 -13.21 11.69
C ARG A 18 -14.46 -12.65 11.56
N THR A 19 -13.59 -13.01 12.49
CA THR A 19 -12.16 -12.70 12.39
C THR A 19 -11.50 -13.71 11.46
N THR A 20 -10.83 -13.20 10.44
CA THR A 20 -9.94 -14.00 9.58
C THR A 20 -8.59 -14.07 10.27
N TYR A 21 -7.98 -15.26 10.24
CA TYR A 21 -6.64 -15.48 10.77
C TYR A 21 -5.70 -15.72 9.60
N SER A 22 -4.59 -14.99 9.52
CA SER A 22 -3.51 -15.31 8.58
C SER A 22 -2.42 -16.10 9.29
N ARG A 23 -1.61 -16.81 8.49
CA ARG A 23 -0.50 -17.61 8.96
C ARG A 23 0.73 -16.72 9.08
N SER A 24 1.13 -16.42 10.30
CA SER A 24 2.38 -15.75 10.65
C SER A 24 3.48 -16.79 10.90
N LEU A 25 4.74 -16.36 10.76
CA LEU A 25 5.94 -17.15 11.06
C LEU A 25 5.93 -17.77 12.48
N LEU A 26 5.19 -17.16 13.42
CA LEU A 26 5.07 -17.56 14.83
C LEU A 26 3.63 -17.95 15.23
N GLY A 27 2.76 -18.32 14.29
CA GLY A 27 1.42 -18.84 14.59
C GLY A 27 0.30 -18.25 13.73
N TYR A 28 -0.92 -18.21 14.25
CA TYR A 28 -2.06 -17.56 13.59
C TYR A 28 -2.35 -16.23 14.28
N SER A 29 -2.22 -15.11 13.56
CA SER A 29 -2.60 -13.79 14.06
C SER A 29 -3.95 -13.38 13.44
N PRO A 30 -4.84 -12.73 14.22
CA PRO A 30 -6.06 -12.15 13.67
C PRO A 30 -5.68 -10.99 12.73
N THR A 31 -6.02 -11.10 11.44
CA THR A 31 -5.64 -10.09 10.44
C THR A 31 -6.74 -9.12 10.10
N SER A 32 -7.99 -9.58 9.99
CA SER A 32 -9.11 -8.70 9.69
C SER A 32 -10.42 -9.26 10.23
N SER A 33 -11.46 -8.42 10.27
CA SER A 33 -12.82 -8.88 10.50
C SER A 33 -13.71 -8.42 9.36
N HIS A 34 -14.46 -9.34 8.75
CA HIS A 34 -15.32 -9.02 7.60
C HIS A 34 -16.78 -9.36 7.86
N CYS A 35 -17.66 -8.72 7.09
CA CYS A 35 -19.07 -9.10 7.04
C CYS A 35 -19.25 -10.42 6.28
N PRO A 36 -19.93 -11.45 6.82
CA PRO A 36 -20.12 -12.72 6.12
C PRO A 36 -21.10 -12.63 4.94
N PHE A 37 -21.88 -11.54 4.82
CA PHE A 37 -22.86 -11.36 3.75
C PHE A 37 -22.32 -10.60 2.55
N CYS A 38 -21.55 -9.53 2.78
CA CYS A 38 -20.99 -8.70 1.70
C CYS A 38 -19.47 -8.79 1.59
N LEU A 39 -18.81 -9.60 2.43
CA LEU A 39 -17.34 -9.75 2.51
C LEU A 39 -16.56 -8.43 2.64
N SER A 40 -17.23 -7.36 3.10
CA SER A 40 -16.56 -6.08 3.35
C SER A 40 -15.84 -6.11 4.70
N ASP A 41 -14.54 -5.81 4.71
CA ASP A 41 -13.78 -5.54 5.93
C ASP A 41 -14.18 -4.20 6.56
N ASN A 42 -14.74 -3.26 5.77
CA ASN A 42 -15.19 -1.94 6.24
C ASN A 42 -16.65 -1.96 6.75
N TRP A 43 -17.10 -3.10 7.27
CA TRP A 43 -18.48 -3.28 7.73
C TRP A 43 -18.87 -2.37 8.89
N HIS A 44 -17.89 -1.87 9.63
CA HIS A 44 -18.05 -0.98 10.77
C HIS A 44 -18.51 0.43 10.38
N GLY A 45 -18.42 0.80 9.09
CA GLY A 45 -18.65 2.19 8.66
C GLY A 45 -17.63 3.19 9.22
N GLY A 46 -16.57 2.69 9.87
CA GLY A 46 -15.48 3.52 10.36
C GLY A 46 -14.75 4.13 9.19
N ASN A 47 -14.67 5.45 9.15
CA ASN A 47 -13.69 6.12 8.30
C ASN A 47 -12.30 5.58 8.68
N PRO A 48 -11.40 5.30 7.70
CA PRO A 48 -10.03 4.94 8.02
C PRO A 48 -9.47 5.97 8.98
N SER A 49 -8.79 5.48 10.02
CA SER A 49 -8.36 6.31 11.13
C SER A 49 -7.51 7.48 10.60
N PHE A 50 -7.54 8.63 11.27
CA PHE A 50 -6.73 9.78 10.84
C PHE A 50 -5.26 9.38 10.67
N HIS A 51 -4.77 8.50 11.56
CA HIS A 51 -3.44 7.91 11.46
C HIS A 51 -3.24 7.11 10.17
N GLU A 52 -4.10 6.15 9.82
CA GLU A 52 -4.00 5.39 8.56
C GLU A 52 -3.94 6.29 7.33
N ARG A 53 -4.76 7.35 7.29
CA ARG A 53 -4.77 8.31 6.17
C ARG A 53 -3.46 9.09 6.09
N VAL A 54 -2.94 9.55 7.22
CA VAL A 54 -1.67 10.28 7.30
C VAL A 54 -0.50 9.39 6.93
N PHE A 55 -0.47 8.15 7.42
CA PHE A 55 0.57 7.17 7.07
C PHE A 55 0.56 6.84 5.58
N TRP A 56 -0.62 6.64 4.99
CA TRP A 56 -0.76 6.43 3.55
C TRP A 56 -0.22 7.60 2.74
N LEU A 57 -0.51 8.84 3.16
CA LEU A 57 0.03 10.05 2.52
C LEU A 57 1.54 10.19 2.68
N ILE A 58 2.08 9.85 3.87
CA ILE A 58 3.53 9.84 4.12
C ILE A 58 4.22 8.81 3.22
N GLY A 59 3.68 7.59 3.16
CA GLY A 59 4.21 6.53 2.31
C GLY A 59 4.19 6.92 0.83
N PHE A 60 3.10 7.54 0.36
CA PHE A 60 3.01 8.07 -0.99
C PHE A 60 4.07 9.16 -1.25
N GLY A 61 4.23 10.10 -0.31
CA GLY A 61 5.25 11.16 -0.41
C GLY A 61 6.67 10.61 -0.46
N LEU A 62 7.01 9.65 0.42
CA LEU A 62 8.30 8.99 0.41
C LEU A 62 8.55 8.17 -0.87
N GLY A 63 7.53 7.47 -1.38
CA GLY A 63 7.63 6.72 -2.63
C GLY A 63 7.90 7.62 -3.85
N VAL A 64 7.22 8.78 -3.93
CA VAL A 64 7.49 9.79 -4.96
C VAL A 64 8.90 10.36 -4.81
N LEU A 65 9.32 10.68 -3.58
CA LEU A 65 10.67 11.17 -3.32
C LEU A 65 11.74 10.15 -3.75
N ALA A 66 11.55 8.87 -3.44
CA ALA A 66 12.43 7.80 -3.90
C ALA A 66 12.48 7.70 -5.43
N CYS A 67 11.33 7.81 -6.10
CA CYS A 67 11.24 7.83 -7.56
C CYS A 67 12.06 8.98 -8.15
N VAL A 68 11.94 10.20 -7.61
CA VAL A 68 12.68 11.37 -8.08
C VAL A 68 14.18 11.20 -7.85
N MET A 69 14.60 10.68 -6.69
CA MET A 69 16.01 10.47 -6.36
C MET A 69 16.66 9.43 -7.28
N VAL A 70 15.99 8.29 -7.53
CA VAL A 70 16.48 7.24 -8.44
C VAL A 70 16.54 7.77 -9.87
N GLY A 71 15.49 8.46 -10.33
CA GLY A 71 15.46 9.08 -11.66
C GLY A 71 16.62 10.07 -11.83
N ALA A 72 16.79 11.00 -10.89
CA ALA A 72 17.85 12.00 -10.93
C ALA A 72 19.25 11.36 -10.96
N LEU A 73 19.47 10.28 -10.19
CA LEU A 73 20.73 9.55 -10.17
C LEU A 73 21.00 8.87 -11.52
N LEU A 74 20.01 8.21 -12.11
CA LEU A 74 20.15 7.56 -13.41
C LEU A 74 20.38 8.56 -14.54
N PHE A 75 19.68 9.70 -14.55
CA PHE A 75 19.93 10.78 -15.52
C PHE A 75 21.31 11.39 -15.34
N LYS A 76 21.78 11.60 -14.10
CA LYS A 76 23.15 12.04 -13.83
C LYS A 76 24.19 11.08 -14.38
N LEU A 77 23.97 9.76 -14.26
CA LEU A 77 24.86 8.75 -14.84
C LEU A 77 24.84 8.78 -16.37
N GLN A 78 23.67 8.96 -17.00
CA GLN A 78 23.56 9.11 -18.45
C GLN A 78 24.29 10.35 -18.96
N TRP A 79 24.16 11.48 -18.26
CA TRP A 79 24.88 12.71 -18.55
C TRP A 79 26.40 12.52 -18.46
N LEU A 80 26.87 11.87 -17.37
CA LEU A 80 28.29 11.65 -17.15
C LEU A 80 28.91 10.68 -18.17
N ALA A 81 28.12 9.73 -18.66
CA ALA A 81 28.50 8.84 -19.75
C ALA A 81 28.46 9.51 -21.14
N GLY A 82 27.89 10.70 -21.27
CA GLY A 82 27.71 11.40 -22.55
C GLY A 82 26.69 10.72 -23.49
N ILE A 83 25.81 9.87 -22.95
CA ILE A 83 24.81 9.09 -23.71
C ILE A 83 23.43 9.76 -23.64
N GLU A 84 23.31 10.85 -22.88
CA GLU A 84 22.05 11.56 -22.68
C GLU A 84 21.46 12.04 -24.02
N GLY A 85 20.22 11.64 -24.27
CA GLY A 85 19.48 12.03 -25.48
C GLY A 85 19.80 11.26 -26.76
N ILE A 86 20.83 10.39 -26.76
CA ILE A 86 21.18 9.58 -27.96
C ILE A 86 20.16 8.47 -28.19
N TYR A 87 19.67 7.85 -27.11
CA TYR A 87 18.75 6.72 -27.17
C TYR A 87 17.44 7.04 -26.44
N PRO A 88 16.34 7.35 -27.15
CA PRO A 88 15.05 7.67 -26.51
C PRO A 88 14.52 6.49 -25.68
N TRP A 89 14.78 5.25 -26.09
CA TRP A 89 14.44 4.05 -25.32
C TRP A 89 15.14 3.98 -23.97
N LEU A 90 16.37 4.51 -23.86
CA LEU A 90 17.11 4.51 -22.61
C LEU A 90 16.48 5.48 -21.59
N THR A 91 15.98 6.63 -22.06
CA THR A 91 15.23 7.58 -21.21
C THR A 91 13.87 7.03 -20.77
N LEU A 92 13.20 6.25 -21.63
CA LEU A 92 11.98 5.53 -21.24
C LEU A 92 12.28 4.46 -20.18
N LEU A 93 13.37 3.72 -20.34
CA LEU A 93 13.78 2.67 -19.41
C LEU A 93 14.15 3.25 -18.05
N THR A 94 14.89 4.37 -17.98
CA THR A 94 15.21 5.01 -16.70
C THR A 94 13.98 5.50 -15.96
N ASN A 95 13.01 6.08 -16.67
CA ASN A 95 11.73 6.45 -16.07
C ASN A 95 10.96 5.23 -15.57
N ALA A 96 10.91 4.14 -16.34
CA ALA A 96 10.25 2.90 -15.91
C ALA A 96 10.91 2.31 -14.65
N VAL A 97 12.24 2.29 -14.58
CA VAL A 97 13.00 1.83 -13.42
C VAL A 97 12.77 2.72 -12.21
N ALA A 98 12.73 4.05 -12.40
CA ALA A 98 12.48 5.00 -11.32
C ALA A 98 11.07 4.81 -10.71
N ILE A 99 10.05 4.67 -11.56
CA ILE A 99 8.67 4.39 -11.14
C ILE A 99 8.60 3.04 -10.42
N TRP A 100 9.25 2.02 -10.96
CA TRP A 100 9.29 0.69 -10.34
C TRP A 100 9.96 0.72 -8.96
N ALA A 101 11.07 1.46 -8.81
CA ALA A 101 11.75 1.62 -7.53
C ALA A 101 10.88 2.38 -6.51
N GLY A 102 10.22 3.47 -6.91
CA GLY A 102 9.29 4.21 -6.06
C GLY A 102 8.10 3.35 -5.62
N TYR A 103 7.51 2.60 -6.55
CA TYR A 103 6.44 1.65 -6.25
C TYR A 103 6.89 0.53 -5.30
N ARG A 104 8.07 -0.05 -5.54
CA ARG A 104 8.62 -1.12 -4.70
C ARG A 104 8.91 -0.63 -3.28
N PHE A 105 9.38 0.60 -3.13
CA PHE A 105 9.59 1.26 -1.84
C PHE A 105 8.28 1.52 -1.12
N TYR A 106 7.30 2.11 -1.82
CA TYR A 106 5.96 2.34 -1.29
C TYR A 106 5.29 1.05 -0.80
N ALA A 107 5.35 -0.02 -1.60
CA ALA A 107 4.79 -1.32 -1.24
C ALA A 107 5.48 -1.92 -0.01
N TRP A 108 6.81 -1.77 0.12
CA TRP A 108 7.52 -2.22 1.32
C TRP A 108 7.15 -1.41 2.56
N PHE A 109 7.06 -0.08 2.44
CA PHE A 109 6.74 0.82 3.55
C PHE A 109 5.34 0.55 4.12
N ILE A 110 4.36 0.23 3.28
CA ILE A 110 3.00 -0.10 3.73
C ILE A 110 2.90 -1.49 4.35
N ASP A 111 3.69 -2.46 3.86
CA ASP A 111 3.67 -3.85 4.34
C ASP A 111 4.32 -4.01 5.72
N GLU A 112 5.25 -3.12 6.11
CA GLU A 112 5.86 -3.11 7.45
C GLU A 112 4.90 -2.63 8.57
N ASP A 113 3.81 -1.95 8.21
CA ASP A 113 2.86 -1.35 9.17
C ASP A 113 1.54 -2.13 9.31
N SER A 114 1.33 -3.23 8.55
CA SER A 114 0.12 -4.09 8.59
C SER A 114 0.29 -5.36 9.41
#